data_AF-A0A6S7IU66-F1
#
_entry.id   AF-A0A6S7IU66-F1
#
_cell.length_a   1.000
_cell.length_b   1.000
_cell.length_c   1.000
_cell.angle_alpha   90.00
_cell.angle_beta   90.00
_cell.angle_gamma   90.00
#
_symmetry.space_group_name_H-M   'P 1'
#
loop_
_entity.id
_entity.type
_entity.pdbx_description
1 polymer ?
#
loop_
_entity_poly.entity_id
_entity_poly.type
_entity_poly.pdbx_seq_one_letter_code
_entity_poly.pdbx_strand_id
1 'polypeptide(L)'
;MEHLDVLPINENDRIRRASCLLYFSYLLQCYQLTYKSIRAKDPLPDLPTRIKIKIFSLFSLQQKNTRCIPKRLKDKLVCYMVVLALIIDGYTIDCMLLFKDLKMALQRFCNFAKSVGCTIESNQGIRKRKLDEDSPAGSKRATLQVPLPKDFPNHIVLAVGRKK
;
A
#
# COMPACT_ATOMS: atom_id res chain seq x y z
N MET A 1 3.70 9.03 -13.27
CA MET A 1 3.17 8.02 -14.22
C MET A 1 4.31 7.51 -15.12
N GLU A 2 5.47 7.16 -14.55
CA GLU A 2 6.66 6.77 -15.34
C GLU A 2 6.81 5.24 -15.50
N HIS A 3 5.94 4.44 -14.88
CA HIS A 3 6.07 2.96 -14.88
C HIS A 3 5.39 2.27 -16.06
N LEU A 4 4.57 2.98 -16.85
CA LEU A 4 3.91 2.40 -18.03
C LEU A 4 4.89 2.22 -19.21
N ASP A 5 5.89 3.09 -19.30
CA ASP A 5 6.91 3.07 -20.36
C ASP A 5 8.02 2.04 -20.10
N VAL A 6 8.10 1.48 -18.89
CA VAL A 6 9.13 0.52 -18.46
C VAL A 6 8.57 -0.89 -18.29
N LEU A 7 7.46 -1.20 -18.99
CA LEU A 7 6.88 -2.53 -18.95
C LEU A 7 7.86 -3.57 -19.56
N PRO A 8 8.02 -4.74 -18.93
CA PRO A 8 8.98 -5.75 -19.38
C PRO A 8 8.60 -6.27 -20.78
N ILE A 9 9.63 -6.63 -21.54
CA ILE A 9 9.49 -7.16 -22.91
C ILE A 9 8.81 -8.54 -22.90
N ASN A 10 9.05 -9.33 -21.83
CA ASN A 10 8.40 -10.62 -21.63
C ASN A 10 6.89 -10.43 -21.36
N GLU A 11 6.06 -11.06 -22.18
CA GLU A 11 4.60 -10.95 -22.13
C GLU A 11 4.02 -11.40 -20.78
N ASN A 12 4.51 -12.48 -20.20
CA ASN A 12 3.99 -13.00 -18.93
C ASN A 12 4.29 -12.05 -17.76
N ASP A 13 5.52 -11.53 -17.71
CA ASP A 13 5.92 -10.55 -16.70
C ASP A 13 5.18 -9.23 -16.89
N ARG A 14 4.91 -8.84 -18.14
CA ARG A 14 4.14 -7.64 -18.48
C ARG A 14 2.71 -7.76 -18.02
N ILE A 15 2.04 -8.88 -18.32
CA ILE A 15 0.67 -9.15 -17.88
C ILE A 15 0.61 -9.17 -16.35
N ARG A 16 1.58 -9.80 -15.68
CA ARG A 16 1.63 -9.84 -14.22
C ARG A 16 1.79 -8.45 -13.62
N ARG A 17 2.75 -7.64 -14.08
CA ARG A 17 2.97 -6.28 -13.59
C ARG A 17 1.78 -5.37 -13.89
N ALA A 18 1.23 -5.44 -15.11
CA ALA A 18 0.02 -4.69 -15.48
C ALA A 18 -1.17 -5.09 -14.61
N SER A 19 -1.34 -6.37 -14.30
CA SER A 19 -2.39 -6.86 -13.39
C SER A 19 -2.19 -6.35 -11.97
N CYS A 20 -0.94 -6.31 -11.47
CA CYS A 20 -0.61 -5.72 -10.17
C CYS A 20 -0.91 -4.21 -10.13
N LEU A 21 -0.54 -3.47 -11.18
CA LEU A 21 -0.82 -2.04 -11.32
C LEU A 21 -2.32 -1.75 -11.38
N LEU A 22 -3.06 -2.54 -12.18
CA LEU A 22 -4.51 -2.43 -12.28
C LEU A 22 -5.18 -2.74 -10.94
N TYR A 23 -4.74 -3.78 -10.24
CA TYR A 23 -5.27 -4.07 -8.92
C TYR A 23 -4.89 -3.02 -7.87
N PHE A 24 -3.69 -2.44 -7.96
CA PHE A 24 -3.27 -1.31 -7.12
C PHE A 24 -4.19 -0.10 -7.33
N SER A 25 -4.55 0.23 -8.57
CA SER A 25 -5.45 1.35 -8.87
C SER A 25 -6.85 1.10 -8.28
N TYR A 26 -7.36 -0.12 -8.33
CA TYR A 26 -8.62 -0.50 -7.67
C TYR A 26 -8.56 -0.35 -6.14
N LEU A 27 -7.45 -0.75 -5.52
CA LEU A 27 -7.26 -0.55 -4.08
C LEU A 27 -7.15 0.94 -3.73
N LEU A 28 -6.50 1.74 -4.56
CA LEU A 28 -6.39 3.19 -4.37
C LEU A 28 -7.77 3.86 -4.45
N GLN A 29 -8.61 3.49 -5.43
CA GLN A 29 -10.00 3.98 -5.49
C GLN A 29 -10.76 3.63 -4.21
N CYS A 30 -10.63 2.39 -3.73
CA CYS A 30 -11.25 1.95 -2.48
C CYS A 30 -10.72 2.72 -1.25
N TYR A 31 -9.41 3.02 -1.20
CA TYR A 31 -8.79 3.81 -0.13
C TYR A 31 -9.31 5.25 -0.04
N GLN A 32 -9.58 5.85 -1.21
CA GLN A 32 -10.06 7.22 -1.36
C GLN A 32 -11.56 7.37 -1.09
N LEU A 33 -12.30 6.26 -0.99
CA LEU A 33 -13.72 6.31 -0.64
C LEU A 33 -13.95 7.01 0.69
N THR A 34 -14.86 7.98 0.66
CA THR A 34 -15.39 8.66 1.84
C THR A 34 -16.51 7.83 2.48
N TYR A 35 -16.81 8.12 3.74
CA TYR A 35 -17.92 7.48 4.46
C TYR A 35 -19.27 7.58 3.72
N LYS A 36 -19.52 8.70 3.03
CA LYS A 36 -20.73 8.89 2.21
C LYS A 36 -20.72 7.96 1.00
N SER A 37 -19.60 7.89 0.26
CA SER A 37 -19.51 7.06 -0.95
C SER A 37 -19.60 5.56 -0.67
N ILE A 38 -19.08 5.08 0.46
CA ILE A 38 -19.17 3.65 0.84
C ILE A 38 -20.62 3.19 1.04
N ARG A 39 -21.52 4.11 1.37
CA ARG A 39 -22.94 3.85 1.62
C ARG A 39 -23.81 4.03 0.37
N ALA A 40 -23.24 4.48 -0.74
CA ALA A 40 -23.95 4.54 -2.00
C ALA A 40 -24.34 3.13 -2.48
N LYS A 41 -25.36 3.05 -3.34
CA LYS A 41 -25.83 1.78 -3.93
C LYS A 41 -24.70 1.07 -4.69
N ASP A 42 -23.88 1.84 -5.40
CA ASP A 42 -22.65 1.35 -6.01
C ASP A 42 -21.47 2.28 -5.67
N PRO A 43 -20.63 1.94 -4.68
CA PRO A 43 -19.50 2.77 -4.30
C PRO A 43 -18.33 2.79 -5.30
N LEU A 44 -18.24 1.81 -6.20
CA LEU A 44 -17.11 1.63 -7.12
C LEU A 44 -17.62 1.21 -8.51
N PRO A 45 -18.34 2.09 -9.23
CA PRO A 45 -19.02 1.74 -10.48
C PRO A 45 -18.06 1.20 -11.56
N ASP A 46 -16.85 1.74 -11.63
CA ASP A 46 -15.86 1.43 -12.67
C ASP A 46 -15.16 0.07 -12.45
N LEU A 47 -15.41 -0.61 -11.34
CA LEU A 47 -14.77 -1.88 -11.01
C LEU A 47 -15.61 -3.08 -11.45
N PRO A 48 -14.98 -4.12 -12.06
CA PRO A 48 -15.64 -5.38 -12.33
C PRO A 48 -16.26 -5.99 -11.06
N THR A 49 -17.49 -6.49 -11.17
CA THR A 49 -18.29 -6.98 -10.03
C THR A 49 -17.56 -8.02 -9.17
N ARG A 50 -16.85 -8.96 -9.80
CA ARG A 50 -16.08 -9.99 -9.07
C ARG A 50 -14.97 -9.39 -8.21
N ILE A 51 -14.28 -8.37 -8.72
CA ILE A 51 -13.20 -7.67 -8.02
C ILE A 51 -13.78 -6.84 -6.87
N LYS A 52 -14.87 -6.12 -7.14
CA LYS A 52 -15.61 -5.33 -6.15
C LYS A 52 -16.05 -6.16 -4.94
N ILE A 53 -16.65 -7.33 -5.19
CA ILE A 53 -17.04 -8.29 -4.13
C ILE A 53 -15.82 -8.70 -3.30
N LYS A 54 -14.70 -9.05 -3.94
CA LYS A 54 -13.50 -9.49 -3.26
C LYS A 54 -12.86 -8.39 -2.42
N ILE A 55 -12.77 -7.17 -2.94
CA ILE A 55 -12.25 -6.00 -2.22
C ILE A 55 -13.12 -5.73 -0.98
N PHE A 56 -14.45 -5.69 -1.13
CA PHE A 56 -15.32 -5.41 0.01
C PHE A 56 -15.34 -6.55 1.03
N SER A 57 -15.22 -7.80 0.60
CA SER A 57 -15.08 -8.95 1.51
C SER A 57 -13.80 -8.84 2.37
N LEU A 58 -12.72 -8.31 1.81
CA LEU A 58 -11.42 -8.23 2.51
C LEU A 58 -11.25 -6.98 3.37
N PHE A 59 -11.83 -5.85 2.95
CA PHE A 59 -11.52 -4.52 3.49
C PHE A 59 -12.74 -3.78 4.04
N SER A 60 -13.95 -4.32 3.95
CA SER A 60 -15.14 -3.71 4.55
C SER A 60 -15.85 -4.66 5.49
N LEU A 61 -16.63 -4.10 6.39
CA LEU A 61 -17.58 -4.83 7.22
C LEU A 61 -18.99 -4.37 6.88
N GLN A 62 -19.92 -5.32 6.94
CA GLN A 62 -21.34 -5.01 6.87
C GLN A 62 -21.89 -4.93 8.29
N GLN A 63 -22.31 -3.73 8.70
CA GLN A 63 -23.01 -3.51 9.95
C GLN A 63 -24.49 -3.24 9.65
N LYS A 64 -25.34 -4.19 10.01
CA LYS A 64 -26.78 -4.17 9.71
C LYS A 64 -26.99 -3.96 8.20
N ASN A 65 -27.47 -2.79 7.81
CA ASN A 65 -27.79 -2.42 6.42
C ASN A 65 -26.79 -1.43 5.81
N THR A 66 -25.66 -1.16 6.47
CA THR A 66 -24.67 -0.20 6.00
C THR A 66 -23.28 -0.82 5.96
N ARG A 67 -22.52 -0.49 4.91
CA ARG A 67 -21.11 -0.87 4.79
C ARG A 67 -20.24 0.18 5.45
N CYS A 68 -19.17 -0.27 6.10
CA CYS A 68 -18.12 0.60 6.61
C CYS A 68 -16.73 -0.02 6.40
N ILE A 69 -15.70 0.84 6.34
CA ILE A 69 -14.30 0.43 6.31
C ILE A 69 -13.68 0.91 7.62
N PRO A 70 -13.55 0.04 8.65
CA PRO A 70 -12.89 0.38 9.90
C PRO A 70 -11.42 0.77 9.67
N LYS A 71 -10.86 1.59 10.56
CA LYS A 71 -9.45 2.01 10.50
C LYS A 71 -8.49 0.83 10.32
N ARG A 72 -8.69 -0.26 11.06
CA ARG A 72 -7.86 -1.48 10.95
C ARG A 72 -7.89 -2.10 9.56
N LEU A 73 -9.04 -2.11 8.88
CA LEU A 73 -9.14 -2.64 7.51
C LEU A 73 -8.58 -1.66 6.48
N LYS A 74 -8.67 -0.35 6.75
CA LYS A 74 -7.98 0.67 5.94
C LYS A 74 -6.46 0.54 6.04
N ASP A 75 -5.94 0.31 7.24
CA ASP A 75 -4.52 0.05 7.47
C ASP A 75 -4.07 -1.25 6.77
N LYS A 76 -4.88 -2.32 6.84
CA LYS A 76 -4.66 -3.56 6.06
C LYS A 76 -4.62 -3.31 4.54
N LEU A 77 -5.52 -2.45 4.04
CA LEU A 77 -5.56 -2.08 2.63
C LEU A 77 -4.26 -1.38 2.20
N VAL A 78 -3.74 -0.46 3.01
CA VAL A 78 -2.47 0.21 2.75
C VAL A 78 -1.32 -0.80 2.69
N CYS A 79 -1.26 -1.77 3.61
CA CYS A 79 -0.23 -2.83 3.55
C CYS A 79 -0.29 -3.62 2.24
N TYR A 80 -1.48 -3.95 1.74
CA TYR A 80 -1.64 -4.62 0.44
C TYR A 80 -1.12 -3.75 -0.70
N MET A 81 -1.39 -2.45 -0.67
CA MET A 81 -0.86 -1.51 -1.66
C MET A 81 0.67 -1.43 -1.63
N VAL A 82 1.29 -1.41 -0.44
CA VAL A 82 2.75 -1.44 -0.30
C VAL A 82 3.35 -2.72 -0.89
N VAL A 83 2.73 -3.88 -0.62
CA VAL A 83 3.17 -5.16 -1.22
C VAL A 83 3.09 -5.15 -2.74
N LEU A 84 2.00 -4.62 -3.30
CA LEU A 84 1.86 -4.50 -4.75
C LEU A 84 2.92 -3.58 -5.35
N ALA A 85 3.18 -2.43 -4.72
CA ALA A 85 4.23 -1.51 -5.14
C ALA A 85 5.61 -2.18 -5.13
N LEU A 86 5.92 -2.96 -4.08
CA LEU A 86 7.15 -3.77 -4.02
C LEU A 86 7.22 -4.76 -5.18
N ILE A 87 6.14 -5.46 -5.53
CA ILE A 87 6.16 -6.41 -6.66
C ILE A 87 6.40 -5.69 -7.99
N ILE A 88 5.84 -4.49 -8.16
CA ILE A 88 5.97 -3.69 -9.39
C ILE A 88 7.41 -3.17 -9.55
N ASP A 89 8.02 -2.67 -8.47
CA ASP A 89 9.33 -2.02 -8.48
C ASP A 89 10.50 -2.96 -8.11
N GLY A 90 10.30 -4.28 -8.16
CA GLY A 90 11.39 -5.24 -7.92
C GLY A 90 11.88 -5.26 -6.46
N TYR A 91 10.95 -5.19 -5.52
CA TYR A 91 11.13 -5.26 -4.06
C TYR A 91 11.89 -4.08 -3.44
N THR A 92 12.00 -2.97 -4.17
CA THR A 92 12.60 -1.72 -3.70
C THR A 92 11.68 -0.56 -4.10
N ILE A 93 11.24 0.25 -3.14
CA ILE A 93 10.35 1.39 -3.41
C ILE A 93 10.92 2.68 -2.84
N ASP A 94 10.75 3.78 -3.57
CA ASP A 94 10.99 5.12 -3.02
C ASP A 94 9.78 5.55 -2.19
N CYS A 95 9.98 5.72 -0.88
CA CYS A 95 8.92 6.12 0.02
C CYS A 95 8.40 7.52 -0.33
N MET A 96 9.23 8.38 -0.94
CA MET A 96 8.92 9.78 -1.25
C MET A 96 7.86 9.97 -2.33
N LEU A 97 7.69 8.96 -3.20
CA LEU A 97 6.67 8.97 -4.25
C LEU A 97 5.32 8.48 -3.69
N LEU A 98 5.32 7.32 -3.04
CA LEU A 98 4.09 6.64 -2.61
C LEU A 98 3.37 7.32 -1.45
N PHE A 99 4.08 7.98 -0.51
CA PHE A 99 3.39 8.64 0.62
C PHE A 99 2.49 9.79 0.15
N LYS A 100 2.89 10.48 -0.93
CA LYS A 100 2.15 11.61 -1.52
C LYS A 100 0.86 11.12 -2.16
N ASP A 101 0.94 10.04 -2.94
CA ASP A 101 -0.22 9.43 -3.59
C ASP A 101 -1.26 8.93 -2.57
N LEU A 102 -0.78 8.41 -1.45
CA LEU A 102 -1.61 7.93 -0.33
C LEU A 102 -2.06 9.05 0.62
N LYS A 103 -1.64 10.30 0.38
CA LYS A 103 -1.94 11.49 1.20
C LYS A 103 -1.75 11.25 2.70
N MET A 104 -0.64 10.61 3.09
CA MET A 104 -0.35 10.29 4.48
C MET A 104 1.04 10.78 4.89
N ALA A 105 1.29 10.97 6.19
CA ALA A 105 2.62 11.35 6.65
C ALA A 105 3.67 10.28 6.29
N LEU A 106 4.86 10.72 5.85
CA LEU A 106 5.96 9.83 5.47
C LEU A 106 6.31 8.83 6.58
N GLN A 107 6.32 9.27 7.85
CA GLN A 107 6.60 8.38 8.98
C GLN A 107 5.56 7.26 9.10
N ARG A 108 4.28 7.56 8.84
CA ARG A 108 3.21 6.56 8.85
C ARG A 108 3.38 5.56 7.71
N PHE A 109 3.76 6.04 6.53
CA PHE A 109 4.08 5.16 5.39
C PHE A 109 5.26 4.23 5.71
N CYS A 110 6.35 4.75 6.26
CA CYS A 110 7.50 3.95 6.67
C CYS A 110 7.11 2.88 7.71
N ASN A 111 6.19 3.18 8.63
CA ASN A 111 5.70 2.19 9.58
C ASN A 111 4.94 1.05 8.87
N PHE A 112 4.14 1.34 7.84
CA PHE A 112 3.50 0.30 7.04
C PHE A 112 4.52 -0.56 6.28
N ALA A 113 5.51 0.07 5.65
CA ALA A 113 6.59 -0.65 4.96
C ALA A 113 7.36 -1.57 5.92
N LYS A 114 7.70 -1.10 7.13
CA LYS A 114 8.28 -1.94 8.19
C LYS A 114 7.36 -3.07 8.62
N SER A 115 6.06 -2.81 8.76
CA SER A 115 5.06 -3.83 9.13
C SER A 115 4.92 -4.94 8.08
N VAL A 116 5.31 -4.68 6.84
CA VAL A 116 5.35 -5.66 5.74
C VAL A 116 6.70 -6.39 5.68
N GLY A 117 7.70 -5.95 6.46
CA GLY A 117 9.02 -6.57 6.53
C GLY A 117 10.11 -5.82 5.79
N CYS A 118 9.85 -4.60 5.28
CA CYS A 118 10.89 -3.82 4.61
C CYS A 118 11.90 -3.24 5.61
N THR A 119 13.16 -3.20 5.21
CA THR A 119 14.18 -2.35 5.80
C THR A 119 14.06 -0.94 5.21
N ILE A 120 14.20 0.08 6.05
CA ILE A 120 14.15 1.48 5.61
C ILE A 120 15.56 2.04 5.63
N GLU A 121 16.07 2.34 4.45
CA GLU A 121 17.32 3.07 4.27
C GLU A 121 17.01 4.56 4.14
N SER A 122 17.57 5.35 5.04
CA SER A 122 17.53 6.81 4.91
C SER A 122 18.89 7.27 4.44
N ASN A 123 18.97 7.82 3.24
CA ASN A 123 20.22 8.40 2.76
C ASN A 123 20.39 9.79 3.41
N GLN A 124 20.76 9.80 4.69
CA GLN A 124 21.07 11.00 5.48
C GLN A 124 22.58 11.16 5.77
N GLY A 125 23.46 10.48 5.04
CA GLY A 125 24.88 10.83 4.97
C GLY A 125 25.14 11.40 3.58
N ILE A 126 25.62 12.63 3.36
CA ILE A 126 26.82 13.24 3.92
C ILE A 126 26.63 14.77 3.93
N ARG A 127 25.82 15.39 4.80
CA ARG A 127 25.90 16.86 5.07
C ARG A 127 25.39 17.22 6.47
N LYS A 128 26.06 16.72 7.52
CA LYS A 128 26.12 17.49 8.79
C LYS A 128 27.17 18.59 8.63
N ARG A 129 26.88 19.60 7.80
CA ARG A 129 27.51 20.92 7.87
C ARG A 129 26.48 21.96 7.48
N LYS A 130 26.00 22.65 8.52
CA LYS A 130 25.38 23.98 8.56
C LYS A 130 24.11 24.19 7.70
N LEU A 131 23.03 24.47 8.43
CA LEU A 131 22.02 25.50 8.16
C LEU A 131 21.64 25.72 6.69
N ASP A 132 20.44 25.29 6.30
CA ASP A 132 19.49 26.05 5.46
C ASP A 132 18.15 25.28 5.38
N GLU A 133 17.06 26.02 5.59
CA GLU A 133 15.71 25.52 5.89
C GLU A 133 14.87 25.14 4.66
N ASP A 134 15.49 24.67 3.57
CA ASP A 134 14.74 24.31 2.34
C ASP A 134 15.44 23.25 1.47
N SER A 135 15.99 22.20 2.10
CA SER A 135 16.61 21.07 1.39
C SER A 135 15.60 19.95 1.10
N PRO A 136 15.64 19.32 -0.11
CA PRO A 136 14.66 18.33 -0.52
C PRO A 136 14.76 17.15 0.43
N ALA A 137 13.64 16.80 1.06
CA ALA A 137 13.52 15.70 2.01
C ALA A 137 14.32 14.48 1.52
N GLY A 138 15.36 14.12 2.29
CA GLY A 138 16.30 13.07 1.91
C GLY A 138 15.59 11.80 1.47
N SER A 139 16.08 11.19 0.38
CA SER A 139 15.49 9.98 -0.18
C SER A 139 15.43 8.87 0.88
N LYS A 140 14.21 8.38 1.14
CA LYS A 140 13.95 7.23 2.00
C LYS A 140 13.53 6.07 1.12
N ARG A 141 14.33 5.01 1.12
CA ARG A 141 14.08 3.82 0.31
C ARG A 141 13.64 2.68 1.22
N ALA A 142 12.59 1.97 0.83
CA ALA A 142 12.17 0.76 1.51
C ALA A 142 12.50 -0.45 0.64
N THR A 143 13.21 -1.42 1.21
CA THR A 143 13.66 -2.60 0.48
C THR A 143 13.17 -3.85 1.22
N LEU A 144 12.65 -4.83 0.47
CA LEU A 144 12.29 -6.14 1.01
C LEU A 144 13.35 -7.14 0.58
N GLN A 145 14.08 -7.71 1.54
CA GLN A 145 15.16 -8.66 1.31
C GLN A 145 14.94 -9.93 2.14
N VAL A 146 15.56 -11.03 1.70
CA VAL A 146 15.62 -12.28 2.45
C VAL A 146 17.00 -12.43 3.10
N PRO A 147 17.11 -12.96 4.34
CA PRO A 147 16.01 -13.29 5.25
C PRO A 147 15.30 -12.02 5.76
N LEU A 148 14.03 -12.17 6.18
CA LEU A 148 13.26 -11.06 6.74
C LEU A 148 13.94 -10.49 8.00
N PRO A 149 13.75 -9.19 8.31
CA PRO A 149 14.28 -8.59 9.52
C PRO A 149 13.87 -9.36 10.78
N LYS A 150 14.77 -9.45 11.77
CA LYS A 150 14.51 -10.17 13.03
C LYS A 150 13.30 -9.65 13.79
N ASP A 151 12.98 -8.37 13.61
CA ASP A 151 11.84 -7.69 14.24
C ASP A 151 10.51 -7.96 13.52
N PHE A 152 10.53 -8.68 12.40
CA PHE A 152 9.32 -9.07 11.69
C PHE A 152 8.61 -10.21 12.43
N PRO A 153 7.30 -10.07 12.74
CA PRO A 153 6.59 -11.10 13.49
C PRO A 153 6.46 -12.39 12.67
N ASN A 154 7.21 -13.42 13.08
CA ASN A 154 7.15 -14.76 12.46
C ASN A 154 5.85 -15.52 12.76
N HIS A 155 4.97 -14.99 13.61
CA HIS A 155 3.66 -15.55 13.88
C HIS A 155 2.62 -14.83 13.04
N ILE A 156 2.06 -15.52 12.05
CA ILE A 156 0.82 -15.11 11.38
C ILE A 156 -0.25 -15.02 12.47
N VAL A 157 -0.54 -13.81 12.95
CA VAL A 157 -1.67 -13.56 13.85
C VAL A 157 -2.94 -13.69 13.02
N LEU A 158 -3.37 -14.93 12.78
CA LEU A 158 -4.75 -15.21 12.43
C LEU A 158 -5.56 -14.75 13.63
N ALA A 159 -6.22 -13.60 13.49
CA ALA A 159 -7.17 -13.10 14.47
C ALA A 159 -8.28 -14.15 14.61
N VAL A 160 -8.10 -15.10 15.54
CA VAL A 160 -9.15 -16.01 15.99
C VAL A 160 -10.21 -15.13 16.61
N GLY A 161 -11.37 -15.06 15.96
CA GLY A 161 -12.53 -14.36 16.48
C GLY A 161 -12.89 -14.90 17.85
N ARG A 162 -12.77 -14.07 18.89
CA ARG A 162 -13.42 -14.33 20.17
C ARG A 162 -14.92 -14.26 19.94
N LYS A 163 -15.56 -15.42 19.80
CA LYS A 163 -16.99 -15.56 20.12
C LYS A 163 -17.12 -15.40 21.64
N LYS A 164 -17.85 -14.36 22.06
CA LYS A 164 -18.57 -14.34 23.34
C LYS A 164 -20.04 -14.45 22.99
#